data_AF-A0A0D7PAZ2-F1
#
_entry.id   AF-A0A0D7PAZ2-F1
#
_cell.length_a   1.000
_cell.length_b   1.000
_cell.length_c   1.000
_cell.angle_alpha   90.00
_cell.angle_beta   90.00
_cell.angle_gamma   90.00
#
_symmetry.space_group_name_H-M   'P 1'
#
loop_
_entity.id
_entity.type
_entity.pdbx_description
1 polymer ?
#
loop_
_entity_poly.entity_id
_entity_poly.type
_entity_poly.pdbx_seq_one_letter_code
_entity_poly.pdbx_strand_id
1 'polypeptide(L)'
;MMVSITEFGPQQNLDGGVTIATAAPTAPADFVFPKSAELRKLEALVYRLRPRLDLRADRDFLTLNHAKEFAHSLEALSWMGRRADVDHSRSIIWWTDYARDLLREAGIEAQLPRHLFLAAMLACGDVPYSRNALGLTLAHTGAPATNAWRDVLETRAVRPASPEQAVRGGLEPGQVRVAELMHHDLPGLISTETR
;
A
#
# COMPACT_ATOMS: atom_id res chain seq x y z
N MET A 1 62.64 -18.73 5.47
CA MET A 1 62.53 -19.15 4.06
C MET A 1 61.06 -19.24 3.70
N MET A 2 60.76 -19.03 2.42
CA MET A 2 59.46 -18.72 1.83
C MET A 2 58.34 -19.73 2.12
N VAL A 3 57.14 -19.17 2.25
CA VAL A 3 55.83 -19.81 2.32
C VAL A 3 55.57 -20.63 1.06
N SER A 4 55.15 -21.87 1.21
CA SER A 4 54.55 -22.68 0.16
C SER A 4 53.09 -22.96 0.52
N ILE A 5 52.20 -22.57 -0.40
CA ILE A 5 50.77 -22.84 -0.36
C ILE A 5 50.57 -24.26 -0.88
N THR A 6 49.93 -25.13 -0.09
CA THR A 6 49.44 -26.43 -0.55
C THR A 6 48.05 -26.64 0.01
N GLU A 7 47.09 -26.54 -0.91
CA GLU A 7 45.80 -27.25 -0.99
C GLU A 7 45.14 -27.69 0.32
N PHE A 8 44.14 -26.93 0.76
CA PHE A 8 43.09 -27.46 1.61
C PHE A 8 42.10 -28.26 0.73
N GLY A 9 41.93 -29.53 1.10
CA GLY A 9 40.99 -30.46 0.50
C GLY A 9 39.51 -30.09 0.67
N PRO A 10 38.61 -30.95 0.20
CA PRO A 10 37.23 -30.61 -0.11
C PRO A 10 36.43 -30.22 1.14
N GLN A 11 35.93 -28.99 1.18
CA GLN A 11 34.88 -28.62 2.14
C GLN A 11 33.55 -29.24 1.69
N GLN A 12 33.31 -30.40 2.28
CA GLN A 12 32.04 -30.91 2.79
C GLN A 12 30.77 -30.20 2.28
N ASN A 13 30.04 -30.91 1.41
CA ASN A 13 28.59 -30.80 1.29
C ASN A 13 27.97 -30.93 2.68
N LEU A 14 27.50 -29.82 3.25
CA LEU A 14 26.57 -29.82 4.35
C LEU A 14 25.17 -29.66 3.77
N ASP A 15 24.49 -30.80 3.74
CA ASP A 15 23.09 -31.01 4.05
C ASP A 15 22.09 -29.86 3.80
N GLY A 16 21.10 -30.18 2.96
CA GLY A 16 19.75 -29.68 3.18
C GLY A 16 19.48 -28.28 2.65
N GLY A 17 20.03 -27.93 1.49
CA GLY A 17 19.56 -26.80 0.70
C GLY A 17 18.10 -26.99 0.28
N VAL A 18 17.17 -26.76 1.21
CA VAL A 18 15.79 -26.43 0.87
C VAL A 18 15.89 -25.06 0.21
N THR A 19 16.11 -25.05 -1.10
CA THR A 19 15.74 -23.91 -1.92
C THR A 19 14.23 -23.84 -1.82
N ILE A 20 13.71 -23.11 -0.81
CA ILE A 20 12.35 -22.62 -0.90
C ILE A 20 12.44 -21.67 -2.08
N ALA A 21 12.05 -22.15 -3.26
CA ALA A 21 11.70 -21.27 -4.35
C ALA A 21 10.55 -20.44 -3.78
N THR A 22 10.89 -19.27 -3.25
CA THR A 22 9.90 -18.28 -2.83
C THR A 22 9.21 -17.90 -4.13
N ALA A 23 8.10 -18.56 -4.42
CA ALA A 23 7.26 -18.21 -5.55
C ALA A 23 6.98 -16.71 -5.43
N ALA A 24 7.10 -16.00 -6.55
CA ALA A 24 6.84 -14.56 -6.56
C ALA A 24 5.49 -14.29 -5.88
N PRO A 25 5.41 -13.26 -5.02
CA PRO A 25 4.16 -12.90 -4.38
C PRO A 25 3.12 -12.64 -5.48
N THR A 26 1.98 -13.32 -5.38
CA THR A 26 0.89 -13.22 -6.34
C THR A 26 -0.38 -12.79 -5.63
N ALA A 27 -1.26 -12.10 -6.36
CA ALA A 27 -2.55 -11.73 -5.84
C ALA A 27 -3.38 -12.99 -5.53
N PRO A 28 -4.29 -12.92 -4.55
CA PRO A 28 -5.26 -13.98 -4.32
C PRO A 28 -5.98 -14.35 -5.63
N ALA A 29 -6.26 -15.64 -5.84
CA ALA A 29 -6.87 -16.14 -7.09
C ALA A 29 -8.20 -15.43 -7.45
N ASP A 30 -8.94 -14.95 -6.46
CA ASP A 30 -10.23 -14.28 -6.64
C ASP A 30 -10.12 -12.74 -6.75
N PHE A 31 -8.91 -12.19 -6.59
CA PHE A 31 -8.69 -10.75 -6.74
C PHE A 31 -8.71 -10.39 -8.23
N VAL A 32 -9.64 -9.50 -8.60
CA VAL A 32 -9.74 -8.98 -9.96
C VAL A 32 -9.18 -7.57 -9.98
N PHE A 33 -8.10 -7.39 -10.73
CA PHE A 33 -7.47 -6.08 -10.87
C PHE A 33 -8.40 -5.10 -11.63
N PRO A 34 -8.55 -3.84 -11.17
CA PRO A 34 -9.39 -2.85 -11.87
C PRO A 34 -8.85 -2.52 -13.25
N LYS A 35 -9.73 -2.34 -14.24
CA LYS A 35 -9.36 -1.90 -15.58
C LYS A 35 -8.85 -0.46 -15.55
N SER A 36 -8.12 -0.03 -16.58
CA SER A 36 -7.57 1.35 -16.65
C SER A 36 -8.63 2.46 -16.52
N ALA A 37 -9.88 2.22 -16.95
CA ALA A 37 -10.98 3.16 -16.74
C ALA A 37 -11.46 3.20 -15.28
N GLU A 38 -11.43 2.06 -14.58
CA GLU A 38 -11.82 1.93 -13.17
C GLU A 38 -10.73 2.50 -12.26
N LEU A 39 -9.45 2.24 -12.55
CA LEU A 39 -8.31 2.85 -11.84
C LEU A 39 -8.40 4.38 -11.84
N ARG A 40 -8.65 5.00 -13.01
CA ARG A 40 -8.82 6.46 -13.11
C ARG A 40 -10.01 6.96 -12.30
N LYS A 41 -11.10 6.21 -12.23
CA LYS A 41 -12.27 6.57 -11.42
C LYS A 41 -11.97 6.45 -9.92
N LEU A 42 -11.29 5.39 -9.49
CA LEU A 42 -10.87 5.17 -8.11
C LEU A 42 -9.95 6.30 -7.64
N GLU A 43 -8.91 6.59 -8.42
CA GLU A 43 -7.96 7.67 -8.14
C GLU A 43 -8.67 9.02 -8.00
N ALA A 44 -9.50 9.40 -8.99
CA ALA A 44 -10.24 10.65 -8.95
C ALA A 44 -11.21 10.73 -7.77
N LEU A 45 -11.85 9.62 -7.41
CA LEU A 45 -12.74 9.53 -6.27
C LEU A 45 -11.98 9.72 -4.96
N VAL A 46 -10.83 9.06 -4.79
CA VAL A 46 -10.01 9.19 -3.59
C VAL A 46 -9.55 10.62 -3.40
N TYR A 47 -9.05 11.29 -4.45
CA TYR A 47 -8.65 12.69 -4.34
C TYR A 47 -9.81 13.63 -4.07
N ARG A 48 -11.00 13.37 -4.63
CA ARG A 48 -12.19 14.13 -4.29
C ARG A 48 -12.55 13.98 -2.80
N LEU A 49 -12.45 12.78 -2.25
CA LEU A 49 -12.75 12.50 -0.83
C LEU A 49 -11.64 12.93 0.13
N ARG A 50 -10.39 12.98 -0.34
CA ARG A 50 -9.20 13.35 0.42
C ARG A 50 -8.30 14.28 -0.39
N PRO A 51 -8.68 15.56 -0.58
CA PRO A 51 -7.93 16.49 -1.42
C PRO A 51 -6.48 16.71 -0.96
N ARG A 52 -6.18 16.52 0.33
CA ARG A 52 -4.80 16.62 0.87
C ARG A 52 -3.83 15.56 0.35
N LEU A 53 -4.32 14.48 -0.24
CA LEU A 53 -3.48 13.49 -0.92
C LEU A 53 -3.19 13.88 -2.37
N ASP A 54 -3.93 14.84 -2.91
CA ASP A 54 -3.76 15.33 -4.28
C ASP A 54 -2.63 16.36 -4.33
N LEU A 55 -1.40 15.86 -4.50
CA LEU A 55 -0.21 16.71 -4.64
C LEU A 55 -0.02 17.24 -6.07
N ARG A 56 -0.95 16.98 -7.01
CA ARG A 56 -0.85 17.43 -8.42
C ARG A 56 -0.98 18.94 -8.58
N ALA A 57 -1.48 19.64 -7.55
CA ALA A 57 -1.51 21.09 -7.52
C ALA A 57 -0.11 21.71 -7.43
N ASP A 58 0.88 20.93 -6.99
CA ASP A 58 2.29 21.30 -7.03
C ASP A 58 2.81 21.01 -8.46
N ARG A 59 3.03 22.07 -9.24
CA ARG A 59 3.17 22.02 -10.72
C ARG A 59 4.36 21.19 -11.23
N ASP A 60 5.26 20.76 -10.36
CA ASP A 60 6.45 19.99 -10.70
C ASP A 60 6.25 18.46 -10.69
N PHE A 61 5.09 17.97 -10.24
CA PHE A 61 4.84 16.53 -10.00
C PHE A 61 4.05 15.78 -11.09
N LEU A 62 3.61 16.47 -12.14
CA LEU A 62 2.77 15.89 -13.20
C LEU A 62 3.60 15.16 -14.24
N THR A 63 4.06 13.96 -13.91
CA THR A 63 4.64 13.04 -14.90
C THR A 63 3.66 11.90 -15.22
N LEU A 64 3.76 11.40 -16.47
CA LEU A 64 3.13 10.18 -16.99
C LEU A 64 3.21 8.97 -16.02
N ASN A 65 4.11 9.00 -15.05
CA ASN A 65 4.29 7.97 -14.05
C ASN A 65 3.22 7.96 -12.96
N HIS A 66 2.44 9.03 -12.74
CA HIS A 66 1.50 9.09 -11.61
C HIS A 66 0.44 7.97 -11.65
N ALA A 67 -0.24 7.80 -12.79
CA ALA A 67 -1.23 6.73 -12.96
C ALA A 67 -0.59 5.34 -12.89
N LYS A 68 0.65 5.20 -13.38
CA LYS A 68 1.43 3.95 -13.32
C LYS A 68 1.78 3.61 -11.87
N GLU A 69 2.30 4.55 -11.10
CA GLU A 69 2.68 4.35 -9.70
C GLU A 69 1.46 4.14 -8.80
N PHE A 70 0.31 4.75 -9.12
CA PHE A 70 -0.97 4.44 -8.45
C PHE A 70 -1.39 2.98 -8.73
N ALA A 71 -1.30 2.53 -9.99
CA ALA A 71 -1.60 1.15 -10.36
C ALA A 71 -0.65 0.16 -9.68
N HIS A 72 0.65 0.41 -9.69
CA HIS A 72 1.65 -0.40 -9.00
C HIS A 72 1.43 -0.44 -7.48
N SER A 73 1.00 0.67 -6.88
CA SER A 73 0.65 0.71 -5.46
C SER A 73 -0.53 -0.23 -5.18
N LEU A 74 -1.56 -0.21 -6.02
CA LEU A 74 -2.73 -1.08 -5.89
C LEU A 74 -2.38 -2.55 -6.14
N GLU A 75 -1.46 -2.82 -7.06
CA GLU A 75 -0.92 -4.15 -7.35
C GLU A 75 -0.16 -4.72 -6.14
N ALA A 76 0.79 -3.96 -5.58
CA ALA A 76 1.48 -4.39 -4.37
C ALA A 76 0.51 -4.63 -3.21
N LEU A 77 -0.46 -3.73 -3.00
CA LEU A 77 -1.50 -3.90 -1.99
C LEU A 77 -2.38 -5.13 -2.22
N SER A 78 -2.55 -5.59 -3.46
CA SER A 78 -3.30 -6.81 -3.76
C SER A 78 -2.58 -8.08 -3.28
N TRP A 79 -1.27 -8.03 -3.10
CA TRP A 79 -0.45 -9.16 -2.63
C TRP A 79 -0.29 -9.19 -1.10
N MET A 80 -0.45 -8.04 -0.46
CA MET A 80 -0.33 -7.90 0.99
C MET A 80 -1.56 -8.44 1.71
N GLY A 81 -1.36 -8.95 2.92
CA GLY A 81 -2.47 -9.36 3.77
C GLY A 81 -3.15 -8.21 4.49
N ARG A 82 -4.39 -8.43 4.95
CA ARG A 82 -5.19 -7.53 5.77
C ARG A 82 -5.24 -8.02 7.22
N ARG A 83 -5.16 -7.08 8.15
CA ARG A 83 -5.44 -7.29 9.58
C ARG A 83 -6.80 -6.69 9.92
N ALA A 84 -7.46 -7.18 10.97
CA ALA A 84 -8.67 -6.54 11.49
C ALA A 84 -8.34 -5.21 12.19
N ASP A 85 -7.22 -5.19 12.92
CA ASP A 85 -6.69 -4.03 13.63
C ASP A 85 -5.56 -3.36 12.85
N VAL A 86 -5.27 -2.10 13.19
CA VAL A 86 -4.16 -1.33 12.62
C VAL A 86 -2.82 -1.75 13.23
N ASP A 87 -1.78 -1.83 12.40
CA ASP A 87 -0.41 -2.11 12.84
C ASP A 87 0.32 -0.83 13.21
N HIS A 88 0.45 -0.57 14.52
CA HIS A 88 1.20 0.57 15.04
C HIS A 88 2.72 0.37 15.10
N SER A 89 3.21 -0.85 14.87
CA SER A 89 4.64 -1.16 14.94
C SER A 89 5.41 -0.75 13.67
N ARG A 90 4.69 -0.51 12.57
CA ARG A 90 5.26 -0.20 11.26
C ARG A 90 4.75 1.14 10.73
N SER A 91 5.68 1.97 10.29
CA SER A 91 5.35 3.24 9.64
C SER A 91 4.92 3.03 8.19
N ILE A 92 4.30 4.06 7.61
CA ILE A 92 4.00 4.08 6.16
C ILE A 92 5.25 3.87 5.30
N ILE A 93 6.41 4.38 5.72
CA ILE A 93 7.68 4.25 4.99
C ILE A 93 8.04 2.76 4.91
N TRP A 94 7.98 2.06 6.04
CA TRP A 94 8.24 0.63 6.08
C TRP A 94 7.33 -0.14 5.13
N TRP A 95 6.02 0.18 5.11
CA TRP A 95 5.07 -0.48 4.21
C TRP A 95 5.34 -0.19 2.73
N THR A 96 5.73 1.03 2.38
CA THR A 96 6.11 1.36 1.01
C THR A 96 7.42 0.72 0.57
N ASP A 97 8.37 0.52 1.48
CA ASP A 97 9.63 -0.18 1.20
C ASP A 97 9.36 -1.66 0.95
N TYR A 98 8.58 -2.28 1.84
CA TYR A 98 8.14 -3.66 1.68
C TYR A 98 7.36 -3.89 0.37
N ALA A 99 6.44 -2.99 0.03
CA ALA A 99 5.70 -3.06 -1.23
C ALA A 99 6.59 -2.96 -2.47
N ARG A 100 7.65 -2.14 -2.42
CA ARG A 100 8.65 -2.05 -3.49
C ARG A 100 9.46 -3.34 -3.61
N ASP A 101 9.86 -3.93 -2.49
CA ASP A 101 10.57 -5.22 -2.50
C ASP A 101 9.71 -6.31 -3.15
N LEU A 102 8.41 -6.38 -2.83
CA LEU A 102 7.49 -7.33 -3.48
C LEU A 102 7.40 -7.12 -5.01
N LEU A 103 7.24 -5.86 -5.46
CA LEU A 103 7.20 -5.56 -6.90
C LEU A 103 8.50 -5.93 -7.59
N ARG A 104 9.65 -5.64 -6.97
CA ARG A 104 10.97 -6.02 -7.48
C ARG A 104 11.13 -7.53 -7.60
N GLU A 105 10.66 -8.30 -6.62
CA GLU A 105 10.65 -9.78 -6.68
C GLU A 105 9.80 -10.31 -7.85
N ALA A 106 8.75 -9.57 -8.22
CA ALA A 106 7.93 -9.86 -9.41
C ALA A 106 8.51 -9.28 -10.72
N GLY A 107 9.70 -8.66 -10.70
CA GLY A 107 10.32 -8.04 -11.87
C GLY A 107 9.73 -6.70 -12.29
N ILE A 108 8.99 -6.03 -11.39
CA ILE A 108 8.35 -4.73 -11.63
C ILE A 108 9.13 -3.63 -10.91
N GLU A 109 9.75 -2.74 -11.69
CA GLU A 109 10.41 -1.54 -11.14
C GLU A 109 9.39 -0.42 -10.89
N ALA A 110 9.25 0.00 -9.63
CA ALA A 110 8.29 1.00 -9.16
C ALA A 110 8.89 1.88 -8.05
N GLN A 111 8.47 3.15 -8.00
CA GLN A 111 8.93 4.12 -7.00
C GLN A 111 8.00 4.21 -5.77
N LEU A 112 6.71 3.89 -5.94
CA LEU A 112 5.67 3.94 -4.90
C LEU A 112 5.72 5.17 -3.97
N PRO A 113 5.46 6.39 -4.48
CA PRO A 113 5.34 7.58 -3.64
C PRO A 113 4.29 7.37 -2.52
N ARG A 114 4.61 7.78 -1.29
CA ARG A 114 3.74 7.55 -0.11
C ARG A 114 2.29 8.02 -0.29
N HIS A 115 2.09 9.17 -0.93
CA HIS A 115 0.75 9.72 -1.16
C HIS A 115 -0.06 8.84 -2.13
N LEU A 116 0.58 8.28 -3.16
CA LEU A 116 -0.04 7.32 -4.09
C LEU A 116 -0.34 5.99 -3.42
N PHE A 117 0.58 5.52 -2.58
CA PHE A 117 0.37 4.29 -1.81
C PHE A 117 -0.83 4.43 -0.86
N LEU A 118 -0.92 5.54 -0.13
CA LEU A 118 -2.08 5.86 0.73
C LEU A 118 -3.37 6.02 -0.09
N ALA A 119 -3.30 6.67 -1.26
CA ALA A 119 -4.45 6.82 -2.12
C ALA A 119 -4.95 5.46 -2.64
N ALA A 120 -4.04 4.59 -3.08
CA ALA A 120 -4.35 3.23 -3.51
C ALA A 120 -4.91 2.39 -2.36
N MET A 121 -4.36 2.54 -1.15
CA MET A 121 -4.89 1.89 0.06
C MET A 121 -6.34 2.29 0.34
N LEU A 122 -6.68 3.58 0.18
CA LEU A 122 -8.06 4.04 0.34
C LEU A 122 -8.96 3.49 -0.77
N ALA A 123 -8.44 3.39 -1.99
CA ALA A 123 -9.14 2.81 -3.13
C ALA A 123 -9.44 1.31 -2.97
N CYS A 124 -8.60 0.56 -2.22
CA CYS A 124 -8.87 -0.85 -1.92
C CYS A 124 -10.17 -1.05 -1.13
N GLY A 125 -10.54 -0.11 -0.26
CA GLY A 125 -11.78 -0.16 0.52
C GLY A 125 -11.79 -1.15 1.70
N ASP A 126 -10.88 -2.12 1.72
CA ASP A 126 -10.84 -3.20 2.73
C ASP A 126 -9.76 -3.05 3.80
N VAL A 127 -8.80 -2.14 3.62
CA VAL A 127 -7.70 -1.91 4.57
C VAL A 127 -8.18 -1.03 5.74
N PRO A 128 -8.19 -1.51 7.00
CA PRO A 128 -8.33 -0.61 8.14
C PRO A 128 -7.12 0.32 8.20
N TYR A 129 -7.31 1.56 8.62
CA TYR A 129 -6.21 2.50 8.75
C TYR A 129 -6.55 3.49 9.86
N SER A 130 -5.54 4.17 10.42
CA SER A 130 -5.68 5.31 11.30
C SER A 130 -4.81 6.47 10.78
N ARG A 131 -4.60 7.54 11.54
CA ARG A 131 -3.74 8.66 11.12
C ARG A 131 -2.32 8.20 10.75
N ASN A 132 -1.76 7.25 11.50
CA ASN A 132 -0.33 6.88 11.41
C ASN A 132 -0.08 5.37 11.24
N ALA A 133 -1.12 4.55 11.13
CA ALA A 133 -1.00 3.09 11.11
C ALA A 133 -1.96 2.46 10.10
N LEU A 134 -1.54 1.34 9.51
CA LEU A 134 -2.29 0.61 8.49
C LEU A 134 -2.57 -0.82 8.98
N GLY A 135 -3.76 -1.34 8.69
CA GLY A 135 -4.19 -2.71 8.96
C GLY A 135 -3.68 -3.67 7.89
N LEU A 136 -2.37 -3.63 7.63
CA LEU A 136 -1.67 -4.49 6.69
C LEU A 136 -0.84 -5.55 7.43
N THR A 137 -0.61 -6.67 6.76
CA THR A 137 0.37 -7.69 7.16
C THR A 137 1.15 -8.15 5.93
N LEU A 138 2.19 -8.96 6.16
CA LEU A 138 3.03 -9.53 5.12
C LEU A 138 2.20 -10.31 4.09
N ALA A 139 2.72 -10.43 2.87
CA ALA A 139 2.16 -11.30 1.84
C ALA A 139 1.96 -12.72 2.38
N HIS A 140 0.89 -13.39 1.93
CA HIS A 140 0.48 -14.74 2.37
C HIS A 140 0.16 -14.89 3.86
N THR A 141 0.00 -13.80 4.60
CA THR A 141 -0.44 -13.81 6.02
C THR A 141 -1.74 -13.02 6.18
N GLY A 142 -2.54 -13.31 7.21
CA GLY A 142 -3.80 -12.58 7.46
C GLY A 142 -4.88 -12.84 6.41
N ALA A 143 -5.87 -11.93 6.32
CA ALA A 143 -6.94 -12.03 5.35
C ALA A 143 -6.46 -11.57 3.96
N PRO A 144 -6.88 -12.23 2.86
CA PRO A 144 -6.48 -11.83 1.52
C PRO A 144 -7.10 -10.48 1.12
N ALA A 145 -6.47 -9.80 0.16
CA ALA A 145 -7.06 -8.64 -0.50
C ALA A 145 -8.38 -9.04 -1.21
N THR A 146 -9.35 -8.14 -1.21
CA THR A 146 -10.69 -8.38 -1.77
C THR A 146 -11.01 -7.41 -2.91
N ASN A 147 -12.13 -7.64 -3.58
CA ASN A 147 -12.66 -6.74 -4.60
C ASN A 147 -13.49 -5.57 -4.02
N ALA A 148 -13.28 -5.18 -2.76
CA ALA A 148 -14.01 -4.09 -2.09
C ALA A 148 -13.82 -2.70 -2.75
N TRP A 149 -12.81 -2.56 -3.62
CA TRP A 149 -12.67 -1.39 -4.50
C TRP A 149 -13.89 -1.20 -5.42
N ARG A 150 -14.63 -2.26 -5.73
CA ARG A 150 -15.89 -2.17 -6.50
C ARG A 150 -16.96 -1.43 -5.70
N ASP A 151 -17.06 -1.72 -4.40
CA ASP A 151 -17.99 -1.04 -3.50
C ASP A 151 -17.60 0.44 -3.35
N VAL A 152 -16.30 0.75 -3.33
CA VAL A 152 -15.83 2.15 -3.37
C VAL A 152 -16.34 2.88 -4.60
N LEU A 153 -16.27 2.26 -5.79
CA LEU A 153 -16.80 2.85 -7.02
C LEU A 153 -18.32 2.99 -7.01
N GLU A 154 -19.04 1.99 -6.51
CA GLU A 154 -20.50 1.97 -6.47
C GLU A 154 -21.05 3.00 -5.47
N THR A 155 -20.58 2.93 -4.22
CA THR A 155 -21.06 3.77 -3.11
C THR A 155 -20.50 5.18 -3.16
N ARG A 156 -19.41 5.39 -3.92
CA ARG A 156 -18.64 6.63 -3.94
C ARG A 156 -18.06 7.02 -2.57
N ALA A 157 -17.79 6.01 -1.73
CA ALA A 157 -17.36 6.13 -0.35
C ALA A 157 -16.06 5.35 -0.10
N VAL A 158 -15.25 5.81 0.85
CA VAL A 158 -14.11 5.04 1.38
C VAL A 158 -14.36 4.73 2.85
N ARG A 159 -13.82 3.60 3.32
CA ARG A 159 -13.88 3.21 4.74
C ARG A 159 -13.33 4.35 5.63
N PRO A 160 -13.93 4.66 6.78
CA PRO A 160 -13.39 5.65 7.73
C PRO A 160 -12.15 5.12 8.48
N ALA A 161 -11.27 6.04 8.95
CA ALA A 161 -10.00 5.70 9.62
C ALA A 161 -10.16 5.26 11.10
N SER A 162 -11.36 5.27 11.65
CA SER A 162 -11.68 4.63 12.93
C SER A 162 -13.20 4.68 13.15
N PRO A 163 -13.75 3.81 14.01
CA PRO A 163 -15.13 3.95 14.48
C PRO A 163 -15.39 5.32 15.13
N GLU A 164 -14.42 5.90 15.85
CA GLU A 164 -14.54 7.23 16.45
C GLU A 164 -14.68 8.36 15.42
N GLN A 165 -14.07 8.22 14.23
CA GLN A 165 -14.27 9.16 13.12
C GLN A 165 -15.62 8.97 12.43
N ALA A 166 -16.19 7.76 12.42
CA ALA A 166 -17.56 7.53 11.96
C ALA A 166 -18.58 8.22 12.90
N VAL A 167 -18.36 8.13 14.22
CA VAL A 167 -19.22 8.72 15.25
C VAL A 167 -19.14 10.25 15.27
N ARG A 168 -17.95 10.86 15.16
CA ARG A 168 -17.81 12.34 15.11
C ARG A 168 -18.38 12.97 13.83
N GLY A 169 -18.52 12.19 12.76
CA GLY A 169 -19.16 12.63 11.52
C GLY A 169 -20.69 12.43 11.51
N GLY A 170 -21.31 11.94 12.59
CA GLY A 170 -22.74 11.64 12.61
C GLY A 170 -23.16 10.51 11.65
N LEU A 171 -22.25 9.58 11.35
CA LEU A 171 -22.47 8.52 10.36
C LEU A 171 -22.62 7.16 11.03
N GLU A 172 -23.70 6.45 10.68
CA GLU A 172 -23.93 5.06 11.06
C GLU A 172 -22.78 4.14 10.60
N PRO A 173 -22.48 3.06 11.34
CA PRO A 173 -21.41 2.14 10.97
C PRO A 173 -21.76 1.38 9.69
N GLY A 174 -21.19 1.84 8.55
CA GLY A 174 -21.27 1.12 7.28
C GLY A 174 -21.36 1.96 6.00
N GLN A 175 -21.62 3.28 6.06
CA GLN A 175 -21.68 4.12 4.85
C GLN A 175 -21.24 5.56 5.12
N VAL A 176 -20.38 6.11 4.24
CA VAL A 176 -20.06 7.55 4.19
C VAL A 176 -20.60 8.13 2.89
N ARG A 177 -21.54 9.08 2.93
CA ARG A 177 -21.93 9.89 1.75
C ARG A 177 -21.16 11.22 1.74
N VAL A 178 -20.96 11.73 0.52
CA VAL A 178 -20.02 12.78 0.06
C VAL A 178 -20.22 14.20 0.65
N ALA A 179 -21.09 14.43 1.63
CA ALA A 179 -21.48 15.80 2.00
C ALA A 179 -20.80 16.41 3.24
N GLU A 180 -20.14 15.63 4.11
CA GLU A 180 -19.62 16.17 5.39
C GLU A 180 -18.16 15.77 5.62
N LEU A 181 -17.23 16.59 5.13
CA LEU A 181 -15.84 16.60 5.59
C LEU A 181 -15.12 17.89 5.15
N MET A 182 -15.67 19.03 5.59
CA MET A 182 -14.97 20.32 5.62
C MET A 182 -14.70 20.64 7.09
N HIS A 183 -13.46 20.99 7.42
CA HIS A 183 -12.91 21.28 8.76
C HIS A 183 -12.47 20.04 9.55
N HIS A 184 -11.17 19.68 9.43
CA HIS A 184 -10.27 19.55 10.59
C HIS A 184 -8.81 19.35 10.11
N ASP A 185 -7.91 20.09 10.75
CA ASP A 185 -6.49 20.27 10.45
C ASP A 185 -5.64 18.99 10.46
N LEU A 186 -4.73 18.90 9.49
CA LEU A 186 -3.56 18.02 9.52
C LEU A 186 -2.31 18.92 9.44
N PRO A 187 -1.77 19.43 10.55
CA PRO A 187 -0.41 19.94 10.59
C PRO A 187 0.53 18.78 10.91
N GLY A 188 1.58 18.56 10.11
CA GLY A 188 2.71 17.73 10.54
C GLY A 188 3.34 16.75 9.55
N LEU A 189 3.00 16.77 8.25
CA LEU A 189 3.67 15.91 7.25
C LEU A 189 4.71 16.63 6.36
N ILE A 190 4.97 17.91 6.63
CA ILE A 190 6.02 18.69 5.97
C ILE A 190 6.87 19.36 7.06
N SER A 191 7.77 18.59 7.68
CA SER A 191 8.94 19.17 8.34
C SER A 191 10.16 18.77 7.54
N THR A 192 10.59 19.68 6.68
CA THR A 192 11.95 19.76 6.17
C THR A 192 12.86 20.11 7.35
N GLU A 193 13.56 19.13 7.91
CA GLU A 193 14.76 19.45 8.70
C GLU A 193 15.95 19.55 7.77
N THR A 194 16.27 20.80 7.44
CA THR A 194 17.63 21.23 7.07
C THR A 194 18.45 21.27 8.35
N ARG A 195 19.54 20.51 8.40
CA ARG A 195 20.74 20.86 9.16
C ARG A 195 21.97 20.36 8.43
#